data_AF-A0A1F9PJ00-F1
#
_entry.id   AF-A0A1F9PJ00-F1
#
_cell.length_a   1.000
_cell.length_b   1.000
_cell.length_c   1.000
_cell.angle_alpha   90.00
_cell.angle_beta   90.00
_cell.angle_gamma   90.00
#
_symmetry.space_group_name_H-M   'P 1'
#
loop_
_entity.id
_entity.type
_entity.pdbx_description
1 polymer ?
#
loop_
_entity_poly.entity_id
_entity_poly.type
_entity_poly.pdbx_seq_one_letter_code
_entity_poly.pdbx_strand_id
1 'polypeptide(L)' 'MPIYEYQCLDCGGQDQRVAGLDDHTALCVQCGGLMLRLEEDIFQPYFEEMAQPAGPETKVKASL' A
#
# COMPACT_ATOMS: atom_id res chain seq x y z
N MET A 1 -7.91 -12.20 18.46
CA MET A 1 -7.12 -12.34 17.21
C MET A 1 -7.25 -11.02 16.46
N PRO A 2 -6.15 -10.44 15.97
CA PRO A 2 -6.15 -9.17 15.24
C PRO A 2 -6.87 -9.27 13.88
N ILE A 3 -7.27 -8.12 13.34
CA ILE A 3 -7.84 -7.98 11.99
C ILE A 3 -6.73 -7.51 11.06
N TYR A 4 -6.63 -8.12 9.88
CA TYR A 4 -5.71 -7.74 8.82
C TYR A 4 -6.43 -7.55 7.50
N GLU A 5 -5.89 -6.68 6.65
CA GLU A 5 -6.35 -6.47 5.28
C GLU A 5 -5.63 -7.42 4.31
N TYR A 6 -6.36 -7.93 3.34
CA TYR A 6 -5.85 -8.77 2.27
C TYR A 6 -6.28 -8.22 0.92
N GLN A 7 -5.44 -8.36 -0.09
CA GLN A 7 -5.76 -8.03 -1.47
C GLN A 7 -5.53 -9.22 -2.39
N CYS A 8 -6.50 -9.49 -3.27
CA CYS A 8 -6.40 -10.52 -4.30
C CYS A 8 -5.48 -10.08 -5.44
N LEU A 9 -4.58 -10.97 -5.86
CA LEU A 9 -3.66 -10.72 -6.97
C LEU A 9 -4.34 -10.79 -8.34
N ASP A 10 -5.45 -11.53 -8.45
CA ASP A 10 -6.10 -11.79 -9.73
C ASP A 10 -7.20 -10.76 -10.06
N CYS A 11 -8.10 -10.48 -9.11
CA CYS A 11 -9.22 -9.55 -9.33
C CYS A 11 -9.07 -8.19 -8.62
N GLY A 12 -8.06 -8.02 -7.78
CA GLY A 12 -7.85 -6.80 -6.99
C GLY A 12 -8.80 -6.62 -5.81
N GLY A 13 -9.71 -7.57 -5.55
CA GLY A 13 -10.65 -7.52 -4.44
C GLY A 13 -9.94 -7.44 -3.08
N GLN A 14 -10.50 -6.67 -2.15
CA GLN A 14 -9.98 -6.48 -0.80
C GLN A 14 -10.90 -7.12 0.24
N ASP A 15 -10.33 -7.61 1.33
CA ASP A 15 -11.07 -8.25 2.43
C ASP A 15 -10.38 -8.03 3.77
N GLN A 16 -11.16 -7.87 4.84
CA GLN A 16 -10.66 -7.73 6.22
C GLN A 16 -10.97 -9.00 6.99
N ARG A 17 -9.94 -9.63 7.57
CA ARG A 17 -10.09 -10.93 8.23
C ARG A 17 -9.43 -10.97 9.60
N VAL A 18 -10.09 -11.65 10.52
CA VAL A 18 -9.50 -12.06 11.80
C VAL A 18 -8.56 -13.24 11.53
N ALA A 19 -7.26 -13.06 11.74
CA ALA A 19 -6.25 -14.08 11.45
C ALA A 19 -5.09 -14.06 12.47
N GLY A 20 -4.28 -15.11 12.47
CA GLY A 20 -3.03 -15.18 13.26
C GLY A 20 -1.94 -14.30 12.66
N LEU A 21 -0.89 -14.01 13.42
CA LEU A 21 0.23 -13.18 12.95
C LEU A 21 0.91 -13.79 11.71
N ASP A 22 1.02 -15.11 11.64
CA ASP A 22 1.74 -15.82 10.57
C ASP A 22 0.89 -16.11 9.31
N ASP A 23 -0.39 -15.74 9.31
CA ASP A 23 -1.32 -16.03 8.20
C ASP A 23 -1.17 -15.02 7.05
N HIS A 24 -0.09 -15.06 6.27
CA HIS A 24 0.15 -14.06 5.21
C HIS A 24 -0.68 -14.24 3.93
N THR A 25 -1.40 -15.36 3.81
CA THR A 25 -2.13 -15.72 2.58
C THR A 25 -3.57 -16.13 2.88
N ALA A 26 -4.44 -15.92 1.89
CA ALA A 26 -5.85 -16.30 1.96
C ALA A 26 -6.41 -16.58 0.56
N LEU A 27 -7.60 -17.19 0.48
CA LEU A 27 -8.33 -17.36 -0.78
C LEU A 27 -9.41 -16.28 -0.95
N CYS A 28 -9.50 -15.75 -2.17
CA CYS A 28 -10.48 -14.75 -2.56
C CYS A 28 -11.86 -15.38 -2.70
N VAL A 29 -12.87 -14.80 -2.04
CA VAL A 29 -14.25 -15.28 -2.11
C VAL A 29 -14.95 -14.94 -3.43
N GLN A 30 -14.40 -14.00 -4.21
CA GLN A 30 -15.00 -13.57 -5.48
C GLN A 30 -14.52 -14.40 -6.68
N CYS A 31 -13.22 -14.67 -6.78
CA CYS A 31 -12.64 -15.37 -7.93
C CYS A 31 -11.93 -16.70 -7.58
N GLY A 32 -11.78 -17.04 -6.29
CA GLY A 32 -11.01 -18.20 -5.84
C GLY A 32 -9.49 -18.02 -5.90
N GLY A 33 -9.01 -16.85 -6.34
CA GLY A 33 -7.61 -16.52 -6.46
C GLY A 33 -6.87 -16.34 -5.14
N LEU A 34 -5.55 -16.16 -5.20
CA LEU A 34 -4.72 -15.94 -4.02
C LEU A 34 -4.87 -14.48 -3.54
N MET A 35 -4.99 -14.29 -2.23
CA MET A 35 -4.90 -13.00 -1.58
C MET A 35 -3.67 -12.94 -0.67
N LEU A 36 -2.97 -11.82 -0.70
CA LEU A 36 -1.85 -11.52 0.19
C LEU A 36 -2.27 -10.50 1.22
N ARG A 37 -1.78 -10.66 2.45
CA ARG A 37 -1.95 -9.66 3.50
C ARG A 37 -1.24 -8.36 3.09
N LEU A 38 -1.91 -7.23 3.28
CA LEU A 38 -1.32 -5.91 3.14
C LEU A 38 -0.56 -5.58 4.43
N GLU A 39 0.70 -5.21 4.28
CA GLU A 39 1.51 -4.67 5.37
C GLU A 39 1.25 -3.17 5.50
N GLU A 40 1.11 -2.69 6.73
CA GLU A 40 1.17 -1.25 6.96
C GLU A 40 2.58 -0.74 6.66
N ASP A 41 2.68 0.39 5.96
CA ASP A 41 3.96 1.06 5.74
C ASP A 41 4.44 1.73 7.04
N ILE A 42 5.12 0.94 7.87
CA ILE A 42 5.73 1.41 9.12
C ILE A 42 6.93 2.34 8.89
N PHE A 43 7.41 2.47 7.65
CA PHE A 43 8.57 3.28 7.31
C PHE A 43 8.20 4.68 6.85
N GLN A 44 6.94 4.92 6.44
CA GLN A 44 6.44 6.23 6.03
C GLN A 44 6.87 7.39 6.98
N PRO A 45 6.80 7.27 8.32
CA PRO A 45 7.21 8.35 9.22
C PRO A 45 8.69 8.73 9.12
N TYR A 46 9.57 7.80 8.75
CA TYR A 46 11.01 8.09 8.57
C TYR A 46 11.29 8.89 7.30
N PHE A 47 10.43 8.78 6.29
CA PHE A 47 10.59 9.45 5.01
C PHE A 47 9.85 10.79 4.94
N GLU A 48 8.85 11.01 5.80
CA GLU A 48 8.11 12.30 5.88
C GLU A 48 9.03 13.48 6.23
N GLU A 49 10.07 13.29 7.06
CA GLU A 49 11.04 14.36 7.37
C GLU A 49 11.97 14.71 6.20
N MET A 50 12.18 13.80 5.24
CA MET A 50 13.04 14.02 4.08
C MET A 50 12.34 14.75 2.93
N ALA A 51 11.01 14.90 2.99
CA ALA A 51 10.22 15.62 1.99
C ALA A 51 10.22 17.14 2.23
N GLN A 52 11.40 17.75 2.43
CA GLN A 52 11.56 19.19 2.27
C GLN A 52 11.71 19.51 0.77
N PRO A 53 10.88 20.40 0.20
CA PRO A 53 10.83 20.62 -1.22
C PRO A 53 12.16 21.18 -1.71
N ALA A 54 12.76 20.48 -2.66
CA ALA A 54 13.96 20.91 -3.36
C ALA A 54 13.69 22.17 -4.19
N GLY A 55 13.90 23.34 -3.60
CA GLY A 55 14.29 24.59 -4.28
C GLY A 55 13.31 25.20 -5.28
N PRO A 56 13.50 26.48 -5.66
CA PRO A 56 12.53 27.23 -6.45
C PRO A 56 12.60 26.85 -7.93
N GLU A 57 11.44 26.60 -8.54
CA GLU A 57 11.28 26.47 -9.99
C GLU A 57 11.80 27.73 -10.69
N THR A 58 12.98 27.66 -11.31
CA THR A 58 13.43 28.69 -12.24
C THR A 58 12.52 28.68 -13.47
N LYS A 59 11.54 29.59 -13.50
CA LYS A 59 10.80 29.97 -14.70
C LYS A 59 11.80 30.43 -15.77
N VAL A 60 12.17 29.55 -16.69
CA VAL A 60 12.77 29.95 -17.96
C VAL A 60 11.65 30.56 -18.79
N LYS A 61 11.60 31.89 -18.83
CA LYS A 61 10.80 32.64 -19.79
C LYS A 61 11.30 32.31 -21.20
N ALA A 62 10.54 31.54 -21.96
CA ALA A 62 10.65 31.54 -23.41
C ALA A 62 10.00 32.84 -23.92
N SER A 63 10.83 33.83 -24.24
CA SER A 63 10.41 35.03 -24.96
C SER A 63 10.13 34.69 -26.42
N LEU A 64 8.92 35.03 -26.89
CA LEU A 64 8.56 35.22 -28.29
C LEU A 64 8.25 36.70 -28.50
#